data_AF-A0A661IU71-F1
#
_entry.id   AF-A0A661IU71-F1
#
_cell.length_a   1.000
_cell.length_b   1.000
_cell.length_c   1.000
_cell.angle_alpha   90.00
_cell.angle_beta   90.00
_cell.angle_gamma   90.00
#
_symmetry.space_group_name_H-M   'P 1'
#
loop_
_entity.id
_entity.type
_entity.pdbx_description
1 polymer ?
#
loop_
_entity_poly.entity_id
_entity_poly.type
_entity_poly.pdbx_seq_one_letter_code
_entity_poly.pdbx_strand_id
1 'polypeptide(L)'
;GIVLTERAVRYHLQLMDERGFTRFVGRRQGREITEKGLEELKEARVGDKVGFAISRIELLAFKTTFDPRRKKGFLPINLSLFREEDFPEALEAMRPAFEAGICVSRLVAVRPGGRRLGFAWVFKGGILPP
;
A
#
# COMPACT_ATOMS: atom_id res chain seq x y z
N GLY A 1 5.01 -15.92 22.95
CA GLY A 1 3.77 -16.35 22.28
C GLY A 1 2.60 -16.15 23.23
N ILE A 2 1.40 -15.89 22.71
CA ILE A 2 0.19 -15.75 23.54
C ILE A 2 -0.28 -17.17 23.93
N VAL A 3 -0.25 -17.50 25.21
CA VAL A 3 -0.78 -18.78 25.73
C VAL A 3 -2.27 -18.59 25.99
N LEU A 4 -3.12 -19.05 25.08
CA LEU A 4 -4.57 -19.03 25.24
C LEU A 4 -5.06 -20.40 25.69
N THR A 5 -5.88 -20.43 26.75
CA THR A 5 -6.58 -21.64 27.16
C THR A 5 -7.81 -21.86 26.27
N GLU A 6 -8.25 -23.11 26.10
CA GLU A 6 -9.46 -23.43 25.32
C GLU A 6 -10.69 -22.66 25.82
N ARG A 7 -10.78 -22.47 27.14
CA ARG A 7 -11.84 -21.66 27.77
C ARG A 7 -11.79 -20.20 27.36
N ALA A 8 -10.60 -19.60 27.31
CA ALA A 8 -10.43 -18.22 26.87
C ALA A 8 -10.83 -18.05 25.40
N VAL A 9 -10.41 -18.98 24.54
CA VAL A 9 -10.79 -18.99 23.12
C VAL A 9 -12.32 -19.09 22.97
N ARG A 10 -12.96 -20.01 23.69
CA ARG A 10 -14.42 -20.19 23.63
C ARG A 10 -15.18 -18.96 24.11
N TYR A 11 -14.70 -18.33 25.19
CA TYR A 11 -15.27 -17.09 25.72
C TYR A 11 -15.23 -15.95 24.69
N HIS A 12 -14.08 -15.71 24.05
CA HIS A 12 -13.95 -14.67 23.04
C HIS A 12 -14.80 -14.94 21.79
N LEU A 13 -14.89 -16.20 21.36
CA LEU A 13 -15.76 -16.59 20.25
C LEU A 13 -17.24 -16.33 20.54
N GLN A 14 -17.69 -16.59 21.77
CA GLN A 14 -19.06 -16.32 22.18
C GLN A 14 -19.34 -14.81 22.24
N LEU A 15 -18.39 -14.02 22.75
CA LEU A 15 -18.47 -12.56 22.76
C LEU A 15 -18.54 -11.96 21.34
N MET A 16 -17.82 -12.55 20.38
CA MET A 16 -17.86 -12.12 18.97
C MET A 16 -19.21 -12.44 18.30
N ASP A 17 -19.85 -13.55 18.67
CA ASP A 17 -21.21 -13.86 18.24
C ASP A 17 -22.23 -12.86 18.86
N GLU A 18 -22.11 -12.59 20.16
CA GLU A 18 -22.99 -11.64 20.89
C GLU A 18 -22.92 -10.23 20.31
N ARG A 19 -21.74 -9.81 19.85
CA ARG A 19 -21.54 -8.51 19.19
C ARG A 19 -21.97 -8.50 17.72
N GLY A 20 -22.35 -9.66 17.18
CA GLY A 20 -22.77 -9.84 15.79
C GLY A 20 -21.63 -9.79 14.79
N PHE A 21 -20.37 -9.99 15.21
CA PHE A 21 -19.20 -10.02 14.34
C PHE A 21 -18.97 -11.40 13.72
N THR A 22 -19.36 -12.45 14.42
CA THR A 22 -19.37 -13.82 13.91
C THR A 22 -20.75 -14.45 14.05
N ARG A 23 -20.97 -15.55 13.33
CA ARG A 23 -22.14 -16.40 13.47
C ARG A 23 -21.71 -17.86 13.51
N PHE A 24 -22.17 -18.61 14.51
CA PHE A 24 -21.98 -20.05 14.54
C PHE A 24 -22.89 -20.74 13.53
N VAL A 25 -22.29 -21.49 12.60
CA VAL A 25 -23.01 -22.18 11.51
C VAL A 25 -23.15 -23.67 11.79
N GLY A 26 -22.24 -24.25 12.58
CA GLY A 26 -22.34 -25.62 13.05
C GLY A 26 -20.98 -26.24 13.33
N ARG A 27 -20.94 -27.41 13.96
CA ARG A 27 -19.67 -28.07 14.35
C ARG A 27 -18.74 -28.40 13.17
N ARG A 28 -19.29 -28.69 11.98
CA ARG A 28 -18.50 -29.03 10.78
C ARG A 28 -18.10 -27.82 9.94
N GLN A 29 -18.93 -26.78 9.92
CA GLN A 29 -18.73 -25.55 9.12
C GLN A 29 -18.06 -24.45 9.94
N GLY A 30 -18.06 -24.57 11.27
CA GLY A 30 -17.43 -23.63 12.18
C GLY A 30 -18.26 -22.34 12.32
N ARG A 31 -17.61 -21.22 12.04
CA ARG A 31 -18.17 -19.87 12.19
C ARG A 31 -17.92 -19.08 10.93
N GLU A 32 -18.89 -18.24 10.60
CA GLU A 32 -18.75 -17.25 9.54
C GLU A 32 -18.53 -15.87 10.17
N ILE A 33 -17.69 -15.06 9.52
CA ILE A 33 -17.57 -13.64 9.85
C ILE A 33 -18.74 -12.94 9.17
N THR A 34 -19.49 -12.14 9.92
CA THR A 34 -20.61 -11.38 9.36
C THR A 34 -20.10 -10.18 8.57
N GLU A 35 -20.98 -9.53 7.81
CA GLU A 35 -20.64 -8.27 7.14
C GLU A 35 -20.15 -7.19 8.13
N LYS A 36 -20.83 -7.06 9.28
CA LYS A 36 -20.41 -6.20 10.40
C LYS A 36 -19.02 -6.59 10.95
N GLY A 37 -18.72 -7.89 11.05
CA GLY A 37 -17.39 -8.36 11.46
C GLY A 37 -16.30 -8.05 10.42
N LEU A 38 -16.63 -8.08 9.13
CA LEU A 38 -15.73 -7.69 8.05
C LEU A 38 -15.47 -6.17 8.05
N GLU A 39 -16.48 -5.36 8.37
CA GLU A 39 -16.32 -3.90 8.56
C GLU A 39 -15.43 -3.58 9.76
N GLU A 40 -15.68 -4.21 10.91
CA GLU A 40 -14.83 -4.08 12.11
C GLU A 40 -13.38 -4.45 11.82
N LEU A 41 -13.13 -5.54 11.07
CA LEU A 41 -11.78 -5.93 10.65
C LEU A 41 -11.13 -4.91 9.71
N LYS A 42 -11.91 -4.25 8.84
CA LYS A 42 -11.39 -3.19 7.97
C LYS A 42 -11.02 -1.95 8.78
N GLU A 43 -11.83 -1.57 9.77
CA GLU A 43 -11.59 -0.43 10.66
C GLU A 43 -10.43 -0.69 11.63
N ALA A 44 -10.38 -1.84 12.29
CA ALA A 44 -9.27 -2.24 13.16
C ALA A 44 -7.92 -2.25 12.41
N ARG A 45 -7.93 -2.63 11.12
CA ARG A 45 -6.76 -2.59 10.24
C ARG A 45 -6.37 -1.19 9.78
N VAL A 46 -7.14 -0.15 10.05
CA VAL A 46 -6.74 1.23 9.73
C VAL A 46 -5.52 1.61 10.57
N GLY A 47 -5.48 1.24 11.85
CA GLY A 47 -4.31 1.44 12.71
C GLY A 47 -3.04 0.77 12.16
N ASP A 48 -3.15 -0.49 11.73
CA ASP A 48 -2.04 -1.24 11.12
C ASP A 48 -1.56 -0.60 9.80
N LYS A 49 -2.48 -0.10 8.97
CA LYS A 49 -2.14 0.59 7.71
C LYS A 49 -1.42 1.92 7.96
N VAL A 50 -1.85 2.67 8.96
CA VAL A 50 -1.19 3.92 9.37
C VAL A 50 0.20 3.64 9.95
N GLY A 51 0.31 2.63 10.83
CA GLY A 51 1.60 2.17 11.35
C GLY A 51 2.55 1.74 10.23
N PHE A 52 2.06 0.97 9.25
CA PHE A 52 2.83 0.59 8.07
C PHE A 52 3.27 1.81 7.25
N ALA A 53 2.40 2.79 7.03
CA ALA A 53 2.75 4.02 6.32
C ALA A 53 3.85 4.82 7.04
N ILE A 54 3.75 4.96 8.37
CA ILE A 54 4.76 5.66 9.19
C ILE A 54 6.12 4.96 9.07
N SER A 55 6.18 3.65 9.31
CA SER A 55 7.45 2.91 9.18
C SER A 55 8.03 2.97 7.77
N ARG A 56 7.18 3.03 6.74
CA ARG A 56 7.62 3.24 5.35
C ARG A 56 8.18 4.64 5.14
N ILE A 57 7.56 5.68 5.71
CA ILE A 57 8.06 7.05 5.65
C ILE A 57 9.43 7.14 6.34
N GLU A 58 9.56 6.61 7.55
CA GLU A 58 10.82 6.59 8.30
C GLU A 58 11.94 5.87 7.54
N LEU A 59 11.64 4.71 6.95
CA LEU A 59 12.59 3.98 6.13
C LEU A 59 13.04 4.77 4.89
N LEU A 60 12.11 5.44 4.20
CA LEU A 60 12.43 6.26 3.03
C LEU A 60 13.26 7.49 3.43
N ALA A 61 12.93 8.13 4.55
CA ALA A 61 13.71 9.24 5.11
C ALA A 61 15.14 8.80 5.44
N PHE A 62 15.30 7.66 6.13
CA PHE A 62 16.62 7.11 6.47
C PHE A 62 17.47 6.77 5.23
N LYS A 63 16.85 6.29 4.16
CA LYS A 63 17.55 5.97 2.89
C LYS A 63 17.85 7.20 2.02
N THR A 64 17.34 8.37 2.37
CA THR A 64 17.55 9.60 1.60
C THR A 64 18.93 10.19 1.91
N THR A 65 19.76 10.39 0.88
CA THR A 65 21.14 10.91 1.02
C THR A 65 21.43 12.11 0.12
N PHE A 66 20.39 12.74 -0.41
CA PHE A 66 20.50 13.76 -1.42
C PHE A 66 21.09 15.08 -0.91
N ASP A 67 22.15 15.53 -1.57
CA ASP A 67 22.74 16.86 -1.41
C ASP A 67 22.21 17.77 -2.53
N PRO A 68 21.39 18.80 -2.21
CA PRO A 68 20.82 19.70 -3.21
C PRO A 68 21.86 20.60 -3.89
N ARG A 69 23.00 20.88 -3.24
CA ARG A 69 24.09 21.68 -3.83
C ARG A 69 24.85 20.87 -4.86
N ARG A 70 25.16 19.60 -4.55
CA ARG A 70 25.88 18.69 -5.45
C ARG A 70 24.97 17.97 -6.44
N LYS A 71 23.65 18.02 -6.22
CA LYS A 71 22.61 17.29 -6.98
C LYS A 71 22.91 15.79 -7.07
N LYS A 72 23.38 15.20 -5.97
CA LYS A 72 23.78 13.79 -5.88
C LYS A 72 23.26 13.15 -4.60
N GLY A 73 23.03 11.85 -4.65
CA GLY A 73 22.50 11.05 -3.55
C GLY A 73 21.15 10.43 -3.88
N PHE A 74 20.60 9.65 -2.96
CA PHE A 74 19.33 8.96 -3.15
C PHE A 74 18.16 9.84 -2.71
N LEU A 75 17.12 9.87 -3.53
CA LEU A 75 15.82 10.45 -3.22
C LEU A 75 14.72 9.39 -3.44
N PRO A 76 13.70 9.35 -2.59
CA PRO A 76 12.47 8.64 -2.90
C PRO A 76 11.77 9.33 -4.07
N ILE A 77 11.24 8.54 -5.01
CA ILE A 77 10.50 9.03 -6.17
C ILE A 77 9.15 8.33 -6.26
N ASN A 78 8.16 9.04 -6.77
CA ASN A 78 6.92 8.42 -7.23
C ASN A 78 7.16 7.78 -8.61
N LEU A 79 6.60 6.59 -8.81
CA LEU A 79 6.69 5.86 -10.08
C LEU A 79 5.27 5.68 -10.63
N SER A 80 5.05 6.18 -11.83
CA SER A 80 3.84 5.95 -12.61
C SER A 80 4.19 5.12 -13.84
N LEU A 81 3.37 4.12 -14.14
CA LEU A 81 3.55 3.20 -15.27
C LEU A 81 2.31 3.29 -16.16
N PHE A 82 2.52 3.43 -17.46
CA PHE A 82 1.49 3.46 -18.50
C PHE A 82 2.07 2.82 -19.77
N ARG A 83 1.20 2.48 -20.73
CA ARG A 83 1.66 1.94 -22.01
C ARG A 83 2.42 3.02 -22.77
N GLU A 84 3.42 2.62 -23.56
CA GLU A 84 4.26 3.58 -24.27
C GLU A 84 3.43 4.45 -25.23
N GLU A 85 2.37 3.88 -25.83
CA GLU A 85 1.42 4.62 -26.67
C GLU A 85 0.63 5.71 -25.92
N ASP A 86 0.38 5.56 -24.61
CA ASP A 86 -0.41 6.50 -23.81
C ASP A 86 0.45 7.66 -23.23
N PHE A 87 1.75 7.71 -23.58
CA PHE A 87 2.66 8.69 -23.01
C PHE A 87 2.25 10.15 -23.30
N PRO A 88 1.85 10.53 -24.53
CA PRO A 88 1.38 11.87 -24.82
C PRO A 88 0.18 12.27 -23.96
N GLU A 89 -0.82 11.39 -23.83
CA GLU A 89 -2.03 11.61 -23.05
C GLU A 89 -1.71 11.74 -21.56
N ALA A 90 -0.78 10.93 -21.05
CA ALA A 90 -0.33 11.03 -19.66
C ALA A 90 0.34 12.39 -19.37
N LEU A 91 1.17 12.90 -20.29
CA LEU A 91 1.77 14.22 -20.14
C LEU A 91 0.72 15.34 -20.14
N GLU A 92 -0.26 15.28 -21.04
CA GLU A 92 -1.35 16.26 -21.08
C GLU A 92 -2.20 16.22 -19.81
N ALA A 93 -2.49 15.02 -19.27
CA ALA A 93 -3.22 14.87 -18.03
C ALA A 93 -2.44 15.43 -16.82
N MET A 94 -1.11 15.32 -16.82
CA MET A 94 -0.25 15.82 -15.73
C MET A 94 -0.01 17.33 -15.80
N ARG A 95 -0.01 17.92 -17.00
CA ARG A 95 0.35 19.32 -17.26
C ARG A 95 -0.35 20.33 -16.33
N PRO A 96 -1.69 20.30 -16.14
CA PRO A 96 -2.37 21.29 -15.29
C PRO A 96 -1.88 21.28 -13.84
N ALA A 97 -1.58 20.11 -13.29
CA ALA A 97 -1.11 20.00 -11.91
C ALA A 97 0.30 20.61 -11.75
N PHE A 98 1.18 20.38 -12.73
CA PHE A 98 2.54 20.94 -12.74
C PHE A 98 2.53 22.46 -12.94
N GLU A 99 1.67 22.97 -13.83
CA GLU A 99 1.50 24.41 -14.07
C GLU A 99 0.92 25.13 -12.85
N ALA A 100 -0.04 24.51 -12.16
CA ALA A 100 -0.60 25.02 -10.91
C ALA A 100 0.35 24.90 -9.71
N GLY A 101 1.54 24.31 -9.87
CA GLY A 101 2.49 24.09 -8.79
C GLY A 101 2.09 22.99 -7.80
N ILE A 102 1.09 22.17 -8.15
CA ILE A 102 0.64 20.98 -7.40
C ILE A 102 1.57 19.81 -7.72
N CYS A 103 2.87 20.02 -7.52
CA CYS A 103 3.91 19.02 -7.72
C CYS A 103 5.05 19.24 -6.70
N VAL A 104 5.56 18.16 -6.13
CA VAL A 104 6.69 18.21 -5.18
C VAL A 104 7.99 18.67 -5.87
N SER A 105 8.11 18.40 -7.18
CA SER A 105 9.25 18.79 -8.00
C SER A 105 8.83 18.92 -9.46
N ARG A 106 9.48 19.83 -10.19
CA ARG A 106 9.37 19.96 -11.66
C ARG A 106 10.23 18.95 -12.43
N LEU A 107 10.98 18.10 -11.73
CA LEU A 107 11.83 17.10 -12.35
C LEU A 107 11.06 15.80 -12.56
N VAL A 108 11.01 15.34 -13.81
CA VAL A 108 10.42 14.07 -14.22
C VAL A 108 11.48 13.28 -14.96
N ALA A 109 11.62 11.99 -14.63
CA ALA A 109 12.47 11.06 -15.37
C ALA A 109 11.59 10.08 -16.12
N VAL A 110 11.81 9.95 -17.43
CA VAL A 110 11.07 9.04 -18.31
C VAL A 110 12.00 7.95 -18.83
N ARG A 111 11.54 6.70 -18.78
CA ARG A 111 12.25 5.56 -19.35
C ARG A 111 11.28 4.61 -20.06
N PRO A 112 11.63 4.15 -21.28
CA PRO A 112 10.84 3.12 -21.96
C PRO A 112 10.93 1.78 -21.22
N GLY A 113 9.96 0.90 -21.50
CA GLY A 113 9.93 -0.44 -20.94
C GLY A 113 11.19 -1.26 -21.26
N GLY A 114 11.58 -2.13 -20.33
CA GLY A 114 12.80 -2.94 -20.38
C GLY A 114 14.06 -2.24 -19.86
N ARG A 115 13.92 -1.04 -19.28
CA ARG A 115 15.03 -0.28 -18.67
C ARG A 115 14.83 -0.16 -17.15
N ARG A 116 15.92 0.05 -16.43
CA ARG A 116 15.88 0.31 -15.00
C ARG A 116 15.74 1.81 -14.72
N LEU A 117 14.87 2.18 -13.79
CA LEU A 117 14.75 3.53 -13.24
C LEU A 117 14.99 3.47 -11.73
N GLY A 118 16.15 3.95 -11.28
CA GLY A 118 16.55 3.85 -9.87
C GLY A 118 16.75 2.39 -9.46
N PHE A 119 15.91 1.90 -8.54
CA PHE A 119 15.86 0.49 -8.12
C PHE A 119 14.69 -0.29 -8.74
N ALA A 120 13.81 0.37 -9.50
CA ALA A 120 12.67 -0.26 -10.14
C ALA A 120 13.06 -0.75 -11.55
N TRP A 121 12.74 -2.00 -11.86
CA TRP A 121 12.76 -2.52 -13.22
C TRP A 121 11.44 -2.16 -13.90
N VAL A 122 11.51 -1.39 -14.98
CA VAL A 122 10.32 -1.07 -15.79
C VAL A 122 10.17 -2.20 -16.80
N PHE A 123 9.17 -3.06 -16.63
CA PHE A 123 8.90 -4.15 -17.57
C PHE A 123 8.23 -3.62 -18.84
N LYS A 124 8.56 -4.19 -20.01
CA LYS A 124 7.72 -4.00 -21.20
C LYS A 124 6.42 -4.76 -20.96
N GLY A 125 5.29 -4.04 -20.93
CA GLY A 125 3.91 -4.55 -20.82
C GLY A 125 3.78 -6.03 -20.45
N GLY A 126 3.72 -6.32 -19.15
CA GLY A 126 3.54 -7.67 -18.64
C GLY A 126 3.34 -7.67 -17.13
N ILE A 127 2.30 -8.37 -16.69
CA ILE A 127 1.94 -8.62 -15.29
C ILE A 127 3.14 -9.20 -14.53
N LEU A 128 3.41 -8.72 -13.32
CA LEU A 128 4.40 -9.32 -12.43
C LEU A 128 4.00 -10.78 -12.14
N PRO A 129 4.85 -11.79 -12.37
CA PRO A 129 4.65 -13.09 -11.72
C PRO A 129 4.82 -12.92 -10.19
N PRO A 130 4.22 -13.81 -9.39
CA PRO A 130 4.05 -13.66 -7.95
C PRO A 130 5.35 -13.48 -7.16
#